data_AF-A0A5C8NZF9-F1
#
_entry.id   AF-A0A5C8NZF9-F1
#
_cell.length_a   1.000
_cell.length_b   1.000
_cell.length_c   1.000
_cell.angle_alpha   90.00
_cell.angle_beta   90.00
_cell.angle_gamma   90.00
#
_symmetry.space_group_name_H-M   'P 1'
#
loop_
_entity.id
_entity.type
_entity.pdbx_description
1 polymer ?
#
loop_
_entity_poly.entity_id
_entity_poly.type
_entity_poly.pdbx_seq_one_letter_code
_entity_poly.pdbx_strand_id
1 'polypeptide(L)'
;MEFQFDSLLDVIGELFSDEISIGITNETEYIYFRPSKRIDLKIRPGDPILEGTIAYQALEKKQKVSEFVERELFGVPYHGMAVPYYEDKKIKGTVLAVYPVITKGKSVITIKTADGWKPIPFEDVIYMEVKNRKTHVYAKNVSGTHKNTLQEFEYSLPKELFVRCHRSFIVNVHQIKDIFPDSHSTFVLEMTNGIRISVSQNYSSYFRKLLSF
;
A
#
# COMPACT_ATOMS: atom_id res chain seq x y z
N MET A 1 4.45 33.75 -12.00
CA MET A 1 5.05 32.42 -11.80
C MET A 1 4.24 31.46 -12.65
N GLU A 2 4.75 31.08 -13.82
CA GLU A 2 4.08 30.08 -14.66
C GLU A 2 4.18 28.74 -13.94
N PHE A 3 3.04 28.19 -13.54
CA PHE A 3 2.96 26.81 -13.06
C PHE A 3 3.14 25.90 -14.29
N GLN A 4 4.29 25.26 -14.41
CA GLN A 4 4.50 24.24 -15.44
C GLN A 4 3.73 22.98 -15.03
N PHE A 5 2.64 22.70 -15.73
CA PHE A 5 1.71 21.61 -15.41
C PHE A 5 2.43 20.26 -15.23
N ASP A 6 3.42 19.98 -16.08
CA ASP A 6 4.23 18.76 -16.03
C ASP A 6 5.00 18.61 -14.70
N SER A 7 5.59 19.71 -14.20
CA SER A 7 6.32 19.70 -12.92
C SER A 7 5.40 19.43 -11.72
N LEU A 8 4.16 19.91 -11.76
CA LEU A 8 3.17 19.64 -10.72
C LEU A 8 2.70 18.18 -10.77
N LEU A 9 2.50 17.63 -11.98
CA LEU A 9 2.14 16.22 -12.16
C LEU A 9 3.24 15.29 -11.67
N ASP A 10 4.51 15.63 -11.90
CA ASP A 10 5.63 14.86 -11.40
C ASP A 10 5.69 14.84 -9.86
N VAL A 11 5.45 15.98 -9.22
CA VAL A 11 5.39 16.09 -7.75
C VAL A 11 4.20 15.33 -7.17
N ILE A 12 3.01 15.46 -7.76
CA ILE A 12 1.82 14.72 -7.34
C ILE A 12 2.06 13.22 -7.51
N GLY A 13 2.59 12.82 -8.67
CA GLY A 13 2.93 11.44 -8.93
C GLY A 13 3.96 10.91 -7.92
N GLU A 14 4.95 11.71 -7.53
CA GLU A 14 5.96 11.32 -6.56
C GLU A 14 5.37 11.14 -5.17
N LEU A 15 4.51 12.06 -4.75
CA LEU A 15 3.82 12.05 -3.47
C LEU A 15 3.03 10.74 -3.24
N PHE A 16 2.49 10.14 -4.30
CA PHE A 16 1.63 8.94 -4.23
C PHE A 16 2.22 7.67 -4.86
N SER A 17 3.45 7.73 -5.39
CA SER A 17 4.07 6.69 -6.23
C SER A 17 4.21 5.30 -5.58
N ASP A 18 4.15 5.22 -4.25
CA ASP A 18 4.29 3.96 -3.53
C ASP A 18 2.98 3.18 -3.41
N GLU A 19 1.84 3.86 -3.43
CA GLU A 19 0.55 3.30 -3.01
C GLU A 19 -0.56 3.39 -4.05
N ILE A 20 -0.55 4.42 -4.89
CA ILE A 20 -1.66 4.74 -5.78
C ILE A 20 -1.11 4.97 -7.18
N SER A 21 -1.68 4.31 -8.17
CA SER A 21 -1.39 4.64 -9.57
C SER A 21 -2.29 5.80 -9.99
N ILE A 22 -1.72 6.80 -10.63
CA ILE A 22 -2.43 8.01 -11.04
C ILE A 22 -2.42 8.09 -12.56
N GLY A 23 -3.55 8.45 -13.14
CA GLY A 23 -3.64 8.75 -14.57
C GLY A 23 -4.48 9.99 -14.83
N ILE A 24 -4.26 10.58 -16.00
CA ILE A 24 -5.02 11.72 -16.49
C ILE A 24 -5.32 11.45 -17.95
N THR A 25 -6.56 11.70 -18.33
CA THR A 25 -7.00 11.61 -19.71
C THR A 25 -7.37 13.00 -20.23
N ASN A 26 -7.38 13.15 -21.55
CA ASN A 26 -8.25 14.12 -22.20
C ASN A 26 -9.62 13.46 -22.49
N GLU A 27 -10.36 13.98 -23.47
CA GLU A 27 -11.67 13.45 -23.86
C GLU A 27 -11.60 12.09 -24.58
N THR A 28 -10.41 11.67 -25.06
CA THR A 28 -10.26 10.49 -25.95
C THR A 28 -9.13 9.52 -25.56
N GLU A 29 -8.07 9.99 -24.91
CA GLU A 29 -6.84 9.23 -24.63
C GLU A 29 -6.21 9.63 -23.29
N TYR A 30 -5.30 8.77 -22.80
CA TYR A 30 -4.48 9.06 -21.63
C TYR A 30 -3.36 10.05 -22.00
N ILE A 31 -3.22 11.14 -21.24
CA ILE A 31 -2.13 12.11 -21.41
C ILE A 31 -1.02 11.90 -20.37
N TYR A 32 -1.34 11.24 -19.26
CA TYR A 32 -0.39 10.92 -18.19
C TYR A 32 -0.80 9.62 -17.51
N PHE A 33 0.18 8.78 -17.18
CA PHE A 33 -0.01 7.66 -16.29
C PHE A 33 1.26 7.37 -15.51
N ARG A 34 1.14 7.27 -14.19
CA ARG A 34 2.22 6.86 -13.30
C ARG A 34 1.77 5.62 -12.51
N PRO A 35 2.39 4.46 -12.76
CA PRO A 35 2.10 3.26 -11.98
C PRO A 35 2.63 3.41 -10.55
N SER A 36 1.92 2.84 -9.59
CA SER A 36 2.47 2.60 -8.26
C SER A 36 3.39 1.38 -8.27
N LYS A 37 4.18 1.20 -7.21
CA LYS A 37 4.95 -0.03 -6.99
C LYS A 37 4.08 -1.31 -6.99
N ARG A 38 2.79 -1.17 -6.68
CA ARG A 38 1.88 -2.30 -6.43
C ARG A 38 0.97 -2.60 -7.61
N ILE A 39 0.59 -1.58 -8.37
CA ILE A 39 -0.30 -1.70 -9.52
C ILE A 39 0.31 -0.98 -10.70
N ASP A 40 0.60 -1.74 -11.73
CA ASP A 40 0.93 -1.24 -13.04
C ASP A 40 -0.10 -1.75 -14.03
N LEU A 41 -1.04 -0.88 -14.42
CA LEU A 41 -2.08 -1.19 -15.40
C LEU A 41 -1.55 -1.23 -16.84
N LYS A 42 -0.24 -0.99 -17.04
CA LYS A 42 0.43 -0.95 -18.35
C LYS A 42 -0.11 0.10 -19.32
N ILE A 43 -0.79 1.10 -18.79
CA ILE A 43 -1.28 2.27 -19.53
C ILE A 43 -0.12 3.23 -19.81
N ARG A 44 -0.12 3.81 -21.00
CA ARG A 44 0.87 4.78 -21.48
C ARG A 44 0.17 6.04 -22.02
N PRO A 45 0.83 7.20 -21.98
CA PRO A 45 0.35 8.37 -22.73
C PRO A 45 0.13 8.03 -24.20
N GLY A 46 -1.01 8.45 -24.75
CA GLY A 46 -1.48 8.14 -26.10
C GLY A 46 -2.37 6.89 -26.21
N ASP A 47 -2.51 6.09 -25.14
CA ASP A 47 -3.46 4.97 -25.15
C ASP A 47 -4.91 5.51 -25.20
N PRO A 48 -5.81 4.88 -25.98
CA PRO A 48 -7.20 5.33 -26.04
C PRO A 48 -7.97 4.99 -24.76
N ILE A 49 -9.00 5.79 -24.46
CA ILE A 49 -9.95 5.47 -23.39
C ILE A 49 -10.89 4.36 -23.87
N LEU A 50 -10.68 3.14 -23.37
CA LEU A 50 -11.51 2.00 -23.72
C LEU A 50 -12.90 2.10 -23.06
N GLU A 51 -13.92 1.72 -23.82
CA GLU A 51 -15.30 1.60 -23.33
C GLU A 51 -15.37 0.63 -22.14
N GLY A 52 -16.20 0.96 -21.16
CA GLY A 52 -16.32 0.19 -19.91
C GLY A 52 -15.26 0.48 -18.86
N THR A 53 -14.19 1.22 -19.17
CA THR A 53 -13.24 1.68 -18.14
C THR A 53 -13.87 2.73 -17.23
N ILE A 54 -13.40 2.84 -15.98
CA ILE A 54 -13.88 3.88 -15.05
C ILE A 54 -13.66 5.31 -15.56
N ALA A 55 -12.62 5.52 -16.37
CA ALA A 55 -12.34 6.81 -17.02
C ALA A 55 -13.42 7.13 -18.06
N TYR A 56 -13.77 6.15 -18.91
CA TYR A 56 -14.87 6.26 -19.86
C TYR A 56 -16.20 6.57 -19.16
N GLN A 57 -16.54 5.77 -18.14
CA GLN A 57 -17.79 5.92 -17.41
C GLN A 57 -17.90 7.29 -16.71
N ALA A 58 -16.79 7.83 -16.18
CA ALA A 58 -16.78 9.14 -15.56
C ALA A 58 -17.02 10.27 -16.58
N LEU A 59 -16.47 10.14 -17.79
CA LEU A 59 -16.73 11.07 -18.91
C LEU A 59 -18.20 10.99 -19.35
N GLU A 60 -18.71 9.78 -19.55
CA GLU A 60 -20.07 9.52 -20.03
C GLU A 60 -21.12 10.02 -19.02
N LYS A 61 -20.98 9.63 -17.75
CA LYS A 61 -21.92 10.00 -16.67
C LYS A 61 -21.70 11.44 -16.18
N LYS A 62 -20.61 12.10 -16.58
CA LYS A 62 -20.24 13.47 -16.17
C LYS A 62 -20.16 13.64 -14.65
N GLN A 63 -19.72 12.61 -13.95
CA GLN A 63 -19.64 12.60 -12.49
C GLN A 63 -18.53 11.67 -12.01
N LYS A 64 -18.20 11.76 -10.72
CA LYS A 64 -17.28 10.84 -10.06
C LYS A 64 -17.79 9.39 -10.16
N VAL A 65 -16.88 8.49 -10.53
CA VAL A 65 -17.07 7.03 -10.50
C VAL A 65 -16.09 6.43 -9.49
N SER A 66 -16.53 5.44 -8.74
CA SER A 66 -15.72 4.72 -7.76
C SER A 66 -16.15 3.26 -7.76
N GLU A 67 -15.31 2.38 -8.30
CA GLU A 67 -15.68 0.98 -8.53
C GLU A 67 -14.54 0.02 -8.18
N PHE A 68 -14.92 -1.17 -7.74
CA PHE A 68 -14.01 -2.31 -7.65
C PHE A 68 -13.92 -2.98 -9.01
N VAL A 69 -12.71 -3.03 -9.57
CA VAL A 69 -12.43 -3.66 -10.87
C VAL A 69 -11.77 -5.00 -10.62
N GLU A 70 -12.41 -6.06 -11.12
CA GLU A 70 -11.90 -7.42 -11.06
C GLU A 70 -10.77 -7.64 -12.09
N ARG A 71 -10.08 -8.79 -11.98
CA ARG A 71 -8.85 -9.10 -12.73
C ARG A 71 -8.99 -9.07 -14.26
N GLU A 72 -10.21 -9.02 -14.79
CA GLU A 72 -10.52 -9.29 -16.20
C GLU A 72 -9.94 -8.26 -17.18
N LEU A 73 -9.86 -6.97 -16.81
CA LEU A 73 -9.33 -5.93 -17.73
C LEU A 73 -7.81 -5.72 -17.67
N PHE A 74 -7.20 -5.81 -16.48
CA PHE A 74 -5.79 -5.40 -16.28
C PHE A 74 -4.98 -6.40 -15.44
N GLY A 75 -5.49 -7.61 -15.20
CA GLY A 75 -4.77 -8.71 -14.57
C GLY A 75 -4.63 -8.66 -13.04
N VAL A 76 -4.94 -7.53 -12.40
CA VAL A 76 -4.93 -7.37 -10.92
C VAL A 76 -6.23 -6.75 -10.43
N PRO A 77 -6.79 -7.19 -9.29
CA PRO A 77 -7.97 -6.54 -8.72
C PRO A 77 -7.57 -5.22 -8.08
N TYR A 78 -8.34 -4.16 -8.34
CA TYR A 78 -8.07 -2.85 -7.80
C TYR A 78 -9.37 -2.08 -7.54
N HIS A 79 -9.28 -1.05 -6.72
CA HIS A 79 -10.37 -0.11 -6.53
C HIS A 79 -9.98 1.14 -7.28
N GLY A 80 -10.75 1.50 -8.29
CA GLY A 80 -10.47 2.66 -9.13
C GLY A 80 -11.44 3.78 -8.82
N MET A 81 -10.93 5.01 -8.76
CA MET A 81 -11.72 6.22 -8.67
C MET A 81 -11.39 7.12 -9.85
N ALA A 82 -12.41 7.63 -10.52
CA ALA A 82 -12.29 8.50 -11.68
C ALA A 82 -13.17 9.74 -11.48
N VAL A 83 -12.61 10.93 -11.67
CA VAL A 83 -13.32 12.20 -11.52
C VAL A 83 -13.09 13.05 -12.78
N PRO A 84 -14.16 13.48 -13.48
CA PRO A 84 -14.01 14.36 -14.63
C PRO A 84 -13.54 15.74 -14.17
N TYR A 85 -12.67 16.37 -14.94
CA TYR A 85 -12.28 17.78 -14.75
C TYR A 85 -12.81 18.65 -15.88
N TYR A 86 -12.99 19.93 -15.56
CA TYR A 86 -13.70 20.88 -16.40
C TYR A 86 -12.83 22.10 -16.68
N GLU A 87 -12.94 22.60 -17.89
CA GLU A 87 -12.45 23.91 -18.32
C GLU A 87 -13.62 24.63 -19.00
N ASP A 88 -13.92 25.86 -18.59
CA ASP A 88 -15.07 26.62 -19.10
C ASP A 88 -16.40 25.86 -19.08
N LYS A 89 -16.64 25.10 -17.99
CA LYS A 89 -17.82 24.22 -17.79
C LYS A 89 -17.95 23.07 -18.79
N LYS A 90 -16.95 22.83 -19.63
CA LYS A 90 -16.87 21.67 -20.51
C LYS A 90 -15.94 20.64 -19.90
N ILE A 91 -16.31 19.37 -19.97
CA ILE A 91 -15.42 18.28 -19.56
C ILE A 91 -14.23 18.27 -20.52
N LYS A 92 -13.04 18.17 -19.95
CA LYS A 92 -11.78 18.09 -20.71
C LYS A 92 -11.08 16.75 -20.58
N GLY A 93 -11.52 15.93 -19.63
CA GLY A 93 -10.96 14.63 -19.38
C GLY A 93 -11.28 14.15 -17.97
N THR A 94 -10.54 13.15 -17.52
CA THR A 94 -10.72 12.53 -16.22
C THR A 94 -9.37 12.37 -15.51
N VAL A 95 -9.36 12.61 -14.20
CA VAL A 95 -8.26 12.19 -13.31
C VAL A 95 -8.66 10.89 -12.64
N LEU A 96 -7.77 9.89 -12.68
CA LEU A 96 -7.98 8.58 -12.06
C LEU A 96 -6.95 8.29 -10.98
N ALA A 97 -7.41 7.63 -9.92
CA ALA A 97 -6.61 7.08 -8.84
C ALA A 97 -6.93 5.60 -8.68
N VAL A 98 -5.91 4.77 -8.69
CA VAL A 98 -6.03 3.31 -8.65
C VAL A 98 -5.40 2.79 -7.37
N TYR A 99 -6.22 2.22 -6.52
CA TYR A 99 -5.85 1.72 -5.21
C TYR A 99 -5.71 0.19 -5.25
N PRO A 100 -4.67 -0.37 -4.63
CA PRO A 100 -4.54 -1.81 -4.44
C PRO A 100 -5.66 -2.31 -3.54
N VAL A 101 -6.46 -3.26 -4.03
CA VAL A 101 -7.41 -3.93 -3.16
C VAL A 101 -6.67 -5.02 -2.43
N ILE A 102 -6.47 -4.81 -1.13
CA ILE A 102 -6.13 -5.91 -0.22
C ILE A 102 -7.39 -6.75 -0.10
N THR A 103 -7.48 -7.81 -0.89
CA THR A 103 -8.60 -8.75 -0.80
C THR A 103 -8.63 -9.33 0.61
N LYS A 104 -9.68 -9.02 1.38
CA LYS A 104 -9.94 -9.62 2.71
C LYS A 104 -9.83 -11.16 2.74
N GLY A 105 -9.95 -11.82 1.58
CA GLY A 105 -9.85 -13.27 1.43
C GLY A 105 -8.44 -13.89 1.58
N LYS A 106 -7.36 -13.10 1.63
CA LYS A 106 -6.00 -13.62 1.90
C LYS A 106 -5.37 -12.91 3.10
N SER A 107 -6.04 -12.99 4.26
CA SER A 107 -5.47 -12.57 5.55
C SER A 107 -4.41 -13.56 6.05
N VAL A 108 -3.51 -14.01 5.17
CA VAL A 108 -2.45 -14.97 5.48
C VAL A 108 -1.09 -14.52 4.92
N ILE A 109 -0.02 -14.80 5.66
CA ILE A 109 1.36 -14.72 5.18
C ILE A 109 1.89 -16.14 5.00
N THR A 110 2.27 -16.50 3.77
CA THR A 110 2.80 -17.84 3.48
C THR A 110 4.30 -17.92 3.72
N ILE A 111 4.71 -18.57 4.80
CA ILE A 111 6.11 -18.69 5.20
C ILE A 111 6.74 -19.96 4.64
N LYS A 112 8.05 -19.92 4.33
CA LYS A 112 8.86 -21.10 4.03
C LYS A 112 9.45 -21.66 5.31
N THR A 113 9.16 -22.93 5.57
CA THR A 113 9.65 -23.77 6.69
C THR A 113 10.57 -24.87 6.15
N ALA A 114 11.09 -25.73 7.03
CA ALA A 114 11.87 -26.90 6.61
C ALA A 114 11.04 -27.87 5.75
N ASP A 115 9.76 -28.05 6.09
CA ASP A 115 8.86 -29.04 5.48
C ASP A 115 8.07 -28.50 4.26
N GLY A 116 8.38 -27.30 3.79
CA GLY A 116 7.68 -26.63 2.69
C GLY A 116 7.10 -25.27 3.09
N TRP A 117 5.88 -24.97 2.65
CA TRP A 117 5.23 -23.67 2.86
C TRP A 117 4.02 -23.78 3.76
N LYS A 118 3.87 -22.83 4.70
CA LYS A 118 2.71 -22.77 5.60
C LYS A 118 2.03 -21.41 5.49
N PRO A 119 0.73 -21.33 5.10
CA PRO A 119 -0.04 -20.10 5.18
C PRO A 119 -0.39 -19.81 6.65
N ILE A 120 -0.01 -18.62 7.14
CA ILE A 120 -0.23 -18.21 8.53
C ILE A 120 -1.25 -17.08 8.57
N PRO A 121 -2.38 -17.21 9.28
CA PRO A 121 -3.32 -16.12 9.51
C PRO A 121 -2.64 -14.87 10.10
N PHE A 122 -3.04 -13.68 9.67
CA PHE A 122 -2.49 -12.42 10.20
C PHE A 122 -2.58 -12.32 11.72
N GLU A 123 -3.69 -12.80 12.30
CA GLU A 123 -3.92 -12.86 13.75
C GLU A 123 -2.92 -13.73 14.51
N ASP A 124 -2.25 -14.66 13.82
CA ASP A 124 -1.24 -15.53 14.40
C ASP A 124 0.18 -15.01 14.20
N VAL A 125 0.39 -14.06 13.29
CA VAL A 125 1.70 -13.42 13.08
C VAL A 125 1.95 -12.42 14.19
N ILE A 126 3.07 -12.59 14.90
CA ILE A 126 3.49 -11.73 16.02
C ILE A 126 4.35 -10.58 15.51
N TYR A 127 5.42 -10.91 14.79
CA TYR A 127 6.33 -9.91 14.22
C TYR A 127 7.13 -10.50 13.07
N MET A 128 7.81 -9.60 12.35
CA MET A 128 8.74 -9.93 11.29
C MET A 128 10.08 -9.25 11.56
N GLU A 129 11.17 -9.94 11.22
CA GLU A 129 12.53 -9.47 11.42
C GLU A 129 13.39 -9.71 10.18
N VAL A 130 14.27 -8.77 9.85
CA VAL A 130 15.37 -9.07 8.92
C VAL A 130 16.57 -9.55 9.71
N LYS A 131 16.91 -10.82 9.50
CA LYS A 131 18.06 -11.50 10.09
C LYS A 131 18.79 -12.27 9.00
N ASN A 132 20.12 -12.22 8.96
CA ASN A 132 20.93 -12.90 7.93
C ASN A 132 20.46 -12.61 6.49
N ARG A 133 20.11 -11.35 6.19
CA ARG A 133 19.59 -10.86 4.89
C ARG A 133 18.29 -11.52 4.42
N LYS A 134 17.56 -12.21 5.30
CA LYS A 134 16.26 -12.81 5.01
C LYS A 134 15.20 -12.26 5.95
N THR A 135 14.00 -12.06 5.43
CA THR A 135 12.84 -11.75 6.26
C THR A 135 12.37 -13.02 6.94
N HIS A 136 12.38 -13.00 8.26
CA HIS A 136 11.83 -14.02 9.13
C HIS A 136 10.48 -13.55 9.63
N VAL A 137 9.50 -14.44 9.58
CA VAL A 137 8.14 -14.21 10.09
C VAL A 137 7.97 -15.12 11.29
N TYR A 138 7.62 -14.54 12.44
CA TYR A 138 7.41 -15.25 13.69
C TYR A 138 5.92 -15.21 14.02
N ALA A 139 5.32 -16.40 14.08
CA ALA A 139 3.93 -16.60 14.46
C ALA A 139 3.85 -17.37 15.79
N LYS A 140 2.65 -17.47 16.36
CA LYS A 140 2.41 -18.11 17.67
C LYS A 140 3.08 -19.49 17.82
N ASN A 141 2.93 -20.35 16.81
CA ASN A 141 3.35 -21.76 16.90
C ASN A 141 4.44 -22.14 15.88
N VAL A 142 4.83 -21.23 14.99
CA VAL A 142 5.77 -21.54 13.90
C VAL A 142 6.49 -20.29 13.45
N SER A 143 7.71 -20.46 12.95
CA SER A 143 8.45 -19.42 12.26
C SER A 143 9.01 -19.94 10.95
N GLY A 144 9.33 -19.00 10.06
CA GLY A 144 9.87 -19.32 8.75
C GLY A 144 10.38 -18.08 8.04
N THR A 145 10.80 -18.26 6.80
CA THR A 145 11.33 -17.17 5.97
C THR A 145 10.33 -16.75 4.90
N HIS A 146 10.41 -15.50 4.46
CA HIS A 146 9.65 -15.00 3.34
C HIS A 146 10.57 -14.32 2.32
N LYS A 147 10.20 -14.37 1.04
CA LYS A 147 10.98 -13.77 -0.06
C LYS A 147 10.91 -12.25 -0.06
N ASN A 148 9.77 -11.69 0.32
CA ASN A 148 9.58 -10.24 0.40
C ASN A 148 10.45 -9.64 1.51
N THR A 149 11.02 -8.49 1.21
CA THR A 149 11.67 -7.57 2.16
C THR A 149 10.64 -6.97 3.12
N LEU A 150 11.13 -6.40 4.23
CA LEU A 150 10.24 -5.67 5.14
C LEU A 150 9.64 -4.43 4.49
N GLN A 151 10.31 -3.80 3.52
CA GLN A 151 9.73 -2.67 2.79
C GLN A 151 8.54 -3.12 1.92
N GLU A 152 8.65 -4.25 1.23
CA GLU A 152 7.53 -4.82 0.46
C GLU A 152 6.36 -5.25 1.37
N PHE A 153 6.64 -5.75 2.58
CA PHE A 153 5.62 -5.98 3.61
C PHE A 153 5.00 -4.68 4.14
N GLU A 154 5.85 -3.68 4.39
CA GLU A 154 5.59 -2.24 4.46
C GLU A 154 4.34 -1.83 3.67
N TYR A 155 4.50 -2.01 2.37
CA TYR A 155 3.48 -1.65 1.42
C TYR A 155 2.29 -2.60 1.51
N SER A 156 2.51 -3.93 1.56
CA SER A 156 1.48 -4.96 1.31
C SER A 156 0.57 -5.34 2.44
N LEU A 157 1.00 -5.14 3.67
CA LEU A 157 0.20 -5.51 4.82
C LEU A 157 -0.74 -4.37 5.24
N PRO A 158 -1.90 -4.70 5.85
CA PRO A 158 -2.78 -3.70 6.43
C PRO A 158 -2.02 -2.92 7.52
N LYS A 159 -1.90 -1.60 7.34
CA LYS A 159 -1.12 -0.71 8.23
C LYS A 159 -1.73 -0.59 9.62
N GLU A 160 -3.02 -0.87 9.73
CA GLU A 160 -3.75 -0.95 10.99
C GLU A 160 -3.37 -2.19 11.82
N LEU A 161 -2.83 -3.23 11.18
CA LEU A 161 -2.37 -4.46 11.86
C LEU A 161 -0.86 -4.50 11.99
N PHE A 162 -0.12 -4.18 10.92
CA PHE A 162 1.32 -4.39 10.83
C PHE A 162 2.06 -3.07 10.70
N VAL A 163 2.93 -2.79 11.67
CA VAL A 163 3.57 -1.48 11.82
C VAL A 163 5.07 -1.62 11.84
N ARG A 164 5.73 -0.85 10.99
CA ARG A 164 7.18 -0.68 10.99
C ARG A 164 7.58 0.09 12.25
N CYS A 165 8.34 -0.55 13.14
CA CYS A 165 8.82 0.08 14.38
C CYS A 165 10.35 0.25 14.41
N HIS A 166 11.06 -0.43 13.51
CA HIS A 166 12.51 -0.40 13.40
C HIS A 166 12.92 -0.76 11.98
N ARG A 167 14.12 -0.36 11.52
CA ARG A 167 14.66 -0.76 10.21
C ARG A 167 14.73 -2.28 9.99
N SER A 168 14.73 -3.05 11.07
CA SER A 168 14.78 -4.51 11.05
C SER A 168 13.49 -5.18 11.50
N PHE A 169 12.45 -4.44 11.91
CA PHE A 169 11.25 -5.05 12.48
C PHE A 169 9.94 -4.46 11.93
N ILE A 170 8.95 -5.32 11.75
CA ILE A 170 7.54 -4.98 11.64
C ILE A 170 6.81 -5.78 12.71
N VAL A 171 5.93 -5.15 13.48
CA VAL A 171 5.17 -5.80 14.55
C VAL A 171 3.68 -5.84 14.22
N ASN A 172 2.99 -6.88 14.67
CA ASN A 172 1.53 -6.89 14.70
C ASN A 172 1.04 -6.18 15.98
N VAL A 173 0.28 -5.10 15.84
CA VAL A 173 -0.16 -4.29 16.99
C VAL A 173 -1.10 -5.04 17.93
N HIS A 174 -1.87 -6.01 17.41
CA HIS A 174 -2.72 -6.87 18.24
C HIS A 174 -1.93 -7.92 19.02
N GLN A 175 -0.63 -8.06 18.75
CA GLN A 175 0.27 -8.97 19.45
C GLN A 175 1.25 -8.23 20.38
N ILE A 176 1.04 -6.93 20.60
CA ILE A 176 1.74 -6.15 21.63
C ILE A 176 1.01 -6.37 22.95
N LYS A 177 1.76 -6.79 23.97
CA LYS A 177 1.26 -6.99 25.33
C LYS A 177 1.41 -5.70 26.15
N ASP A 178 2.61 -5.14 26.19
CA ASP A 178 2.92 -3.92 26.94
C ASP A 178 3.86 -3.02 26.13
N ILE A 179 3.76 -1.70 26.36
CA ILE A 179 4.65 -0.69 25.78
C ILE A 179 5.36 0.02 26.93
N PHE A 180 6.68 -0.04 26.95
CA PHE A 180 7.50 0.62 27.95
C PHE A 180 8.22 1.82 27.36
N PRO A 181 8.24 2.97 28.06
CA PRO A 181 9.14 4.06 27.68
C PRO A 181 10.59 3.60 27.82
N ASP A 182 11.42 4.07 26.91
CA ASP A 182 12.86 3.85 26.92
C ASP A 182 13.58 5.23 26.81
N SER A 183 14.90 5.22 26.74
CA SER A 183 15.73 6.42 26.61
C SER A 183 15.36 7.27 25.37
N HIS A 184 15.64 8.58 25.40
CA HIS A 184 15.54 9.44 24.21
C HIS A 184 14.20 9.40 23.44
N SER A 185 13.08 9.22 24.15
CA SER A 185 11.73 9.13 23.57
C SER A 185 11.49 7.89 22.67
N THR A 186 12.30 6.83 22.82
CA THR A 186 12.05 5.51 22.22
C THR A 186 11.13 4.68 23.10
N PHE A 187 10.76 3.51 22.59
CA PHE A 187 9.94 2.54 23.32
C PHE A 187 10.51 1.14 23.19
N VAL A 188 10.14 0.29 24.13
CA VAL A 188 10.30 -1.15 24.03
C VAL A 188 8.92 -1.79 24.08
N LEU A 189 8.62 -2.60 23.06
CA LEU A 189 7.40 -3.37 22.96
C LEU A 189 7.64 -4.75 23.57
N GLU A 190 6.86 -5.15 24.55
CA GLU A 190 6.77 -6.55 24.97
C GLU A 190 5.67 -7.22 24.14
N MET A 191 6.05 -8.23 23.36
CA MET A 191 5.13 -8.99 22.52
C MET A 191 4.46 -10.12 23.32
N THR A 192 3.36 -10.68 22.82
CA THR A 192 2.63 -11.79 23.47
C THR A 192 3.46 -13.06 23.69
N ASN A 193 4.53 -13.28 22.91
CA ASN A 193 5.49 -14.37 23.12
C ASN A 193 6.64 -14.02 24.08
N GLY A 194 6.58 -12.86 24.75
CA GLY A 194 7.59 -12.39 25.72
C GLY A 194 8.84 -11.76 25.10
N ILE A 195 8.96 -11.73 23.77
CA ILE A 195 10.07 -11.04 23.09
C ILE A 195 9.92 -9.53 23.26
N ARG A 196 11.04 -8.85 23.48
CA ARG A 196 11.12 -7.39 23.52
C ARG A 196 11.69 -6.83 22.24
N ILE A 197 10.97 -5.90 21.62
CA ILE A 197 11.35 -5.25 20.35
C ILE A 197 11.45 -3.75 20.57
N SER A 198 12.61 -3.16 20.25
CA SER A 198 12.80 -1.71 20.34
C SER A 198 12.12 -0.98 19.18
N VAL A 199 11.51 0.16 19.50
CA VAL A 199 11.05 1.15 18.53
C VAL A 199 12.15 2.18 18.37
N SER A 200 12.77 2.25 17.20
CA SER A 200 13.84 3.25 16.98
C SER A 200 13.31 4.68 16.94
N GLN A 201 14.19 5.63 17.21
CA GLN A 201 13.88 7.06 17.24
C GLN A 201 13.14 7.55 15.96
N ASN A 202 13.60 7.13 14.78
CA ASN A 202 12.99 7.50 13.49
C ASN A 202 11.54 7.02 13.33
N TYR A 203 11.12 6.01 14.08
CA TYR A 203 9.77 5.41 14.00
C TYR A 203 8.91 5.79 15.20
N SER A 204 9.49 6.31 16.28
CA SER A 204 8.81 6.54 17.56
C SER A 204 7.66 7.54 17.44
N SER A 205 7.83 8.61 16.66
CA SER A 205 6.77 9.61 16.43
C SER A 205 5.56 9.02 15.69
N TYR A 206 5.81 8.30 14.59
CA TYR A 206 4.76 7.63 13.82
C TYR A 206 4.04 6.57 14.66
N PHE A 207 4.81 5.73 15.36
CA PHE A 207 4.28 4.66 16.20
C PHE A 207 3.37 5.19 17.32
N ARG A 208 3.81 6.25 18.01
CA ARG A 208 3.02 6.93 19.05
C ARG A 208 1.71 7.48 18.49
N LYS A 209 1.77 8.19 17.35
CA LYS A 209 0.58 8.76 16.69
C LYS A 209 -0.41 7.67 16.28
N LEU A 210 0.08 6.55 15.78
CA LEU A 210 -0.76 5.44 15.32
C LEU A 210 -1.52 4.78 16.46
N LEU A 211 -0.88 4.59 17.61
CA LEU A 211 -1.47 3.93 18.77
C LEU A 211 -2.09 4.90 19.80
N SER A 212 -1.96 6.21 19.58
CA SER A 212 -2.59 7.26 20.38
C SER A 212 -2.29 7.20 21.90
N PHE A 213 -1.00 7.10 22.27
CA PHE A 213 -0.53 7.12 23.66
C PHE A 213 0.60 8.13 23.91
#